data_AF-A0A379K203-F1
#
_entry.id   AF-A0A379K203-F1
#
_cell.length_a   1.000
_cell.length_b   1.000
_cell.length_c   1.000
_cell.angle_alpha   90.00
_cell.angle_beta   90.00
_cell.angle_gamma   90.00
#
_symmetry.space_group_name_H-M   'P 1'
#
loop_
_entity.id
_entity.type
_entity.pdbx_description
1 polymer ?
#
loop_
_entity_poly.entity_id
_entity_poly.type
_entity_poly.pdbx_seq_one_letter_code
_entity_poly.pdbx_strand_id
1 'polypeptide(L)'
;MIATLATVAFATAMTFNFAMRRGRALLALALLYLPGLAVMALNWQQKHAMLFTLTFYLGYLILVLGRNHREYRATLDLELKLKLLEQQSQLDLPSRTDSLTQLGKRYQFNNLLPSQVANAVRQGEPLSLVLMDIDFFKKVND
;
A
#
# COMPACT_ATOMS: atom_id res chain seq x y z
N MET A 1 41.14 -4.31 -15.18
CA MET A 1 40.51 -5.16 -14.14
C MET A 1 39.98 -4.36 -12.97
N ILE A 2 40.74 -3.42 -12.38
CA ILE A 2 40.28 -2.64 -11.22
C ILE A 2 39.02 -1.81 -11.55
N ALA A 3 39.02 -1.11 -12.68
CA ALA A 3 37.87 -0.31 -13.11
C ALA A 3 36.58 -1.14 -13.29
N THR A 4 36.67 -2.33 -13.89
CA THR A 4 35.50 -3.20 -14.11
C THR A 4 34.95 -3.78 -12.82
N LEU A 5 35.82 -4.12 -11.87
CA LEU A 5 35.43 -4.59 -10.54
C LEU A 5 34.71 -3.50 -9.76
N ALA A 6 35.20 -2.27 -9.83
CA ALA A 6 34.55 -1.11 -9.22
C ALA A 6 33.18 -0.83 -9.86
N THR A 7 33.06 -0.85 -11.19
CA THR A 7 31.79 -0.65 -11.91
C THR A 7 30.74 -1.66 -11.47
N VAL A 8 31.11 -2.95 -11.38
CA VAL A 8 30.19 -4.01 -10.93
C VAL A 8 29.77 -3.78 -9.48
N ALA A 9 30.72 -3.54 -8.57
CA ALA A 9 30.42 -3.33 -7.15
C ALA A 9 29.51 -2.11 -6.90
N PHE A 10 29.82 -0.97 -7.51
CA PHE A 10 29.01 0.24 -7.37
C PHE A 10 27.63 0.09 -8.00
N ALA A 11 27.51 -0.62 -9.14
CA ALA A 11 26.22 -0.83 -9.78
C ALA A 11 25.29 -1.73 -8.96
N THR A 12 25.85 -2.78 -8.35
CA THR A 12 25.11 -3.63 -7.41
C THR A 12 24.62 -2.80 -6.22
N ALA A 13 25.53 -2.05 -5.58
CA ALA A 13 25.20 -1.22 -4.42
C ALA A 13 24.13 -0.16 -4.76
N MET A 14 24.20 0.45 -5.93
CA MET A 14 23.20 1.41 -6.42
C MET A 14 21.84 0.75 -6.68
N THR A 15 21.83 -0.47 -7.23
CA THR A 15 20.59 -1.21 -7.52
C THR A 15 19.83 -1.53 -6.23
N PHE A 16 20.53 -1.90 -5.15
CA PHE A 16 19.91 -2.15 -3.85
C PHE A 16 19.50 -0.86 -3.11
N ASN A 17 20.36 0.18 -3.10
CA ASN A 17 20.04 1.44 -2.41
C ASN A 17 18.92 2.25 -3.08
N PHE A 18 18.83 2.22 -4.41
CA PHE A 18 17.85 3.03 -5.16
C PHE A 18 16.63 2.23 -5.66
N ALA A 19 16.47 0.96 -5.27
CA ALA A 19 15.35 0.10 -5.69
C ALA A 19 13.96 0.75 -5.46
N MET A 20 13.85 1.61 -4.45
CA MET A 20 12.65 2.34 -4.08
C MET A 20 12.21 3.38 -5.13
N ARG A 21 13.14 3.93 -5.93
CA ARG A 21 12.89 4.98 -6.93
C ARG A 21 13.50 4.60 -8.28
N ARG A 22 12.72 3.84 -9.08
CA ARG A 22 13.10 3.32 -10.41
C ARG A 22 13.81 4.34 -11.30
N GLY A 23 13.34 5.58 -11.38
CA GLY A 23 13.97 6.61 -12.22
C GLY A 23 15.40 6.97 -11.79
N ARG A 24 15.64 7.10 -10.48
CA ARG A 24 16.99 7.41 -9.95
C ARG A 24 17.94 6.22 -10.12
N ALA A 25 17.43 5.00 -9.92
CA ALA A 25 18.20 3.78 -10.15
C ALA A 25 18.60 3.61 -11.62
N LEU A 26 17.68 3.86 -12.56
CA LEU A 26 17.97 3.81 -13.99
C LEU A 26 18.99 4.88 -14.41
N LEU A 27 18.86 6.11 -13.92
CA LEU A 27 19.84 7.17 -14.18
C LEU A 27 21.22 6.83 -13.61
N ALA A 28 21.30 6.30 -12.39
CA ALA A 28 22.56 5.88 -11.78
C ALA A 28 23.22 4.72 -12.57
N LEU A 29 22.44 3.73 -13.00
CA LEU A 29 22.92 2.65 -13.86
C LEU A 29 23.42 3.18 -15.20
N ALA A 30 22.67 4.08 -15.84
CA ALA A 30 23.06 4.69 -17.11
C ALA A 30 24.37 5.47 -16.98
N LEU A 31 24.51 6.30 -15.94
CA LEU A 31 25.72 7.11 -15.70
C LEU A 31 26.96 6.24 -15.46
N LEU A 32 26.77 5.09 -14.81
CA LEU A 32 27.86 4.18 -14.43
C LEU A 32 28.25 3.21 -15.56
N TYR A 33 27.30 2.77 -16.39
CA TYR A 33 27.53 1.76 -17.45
C TYR A 33 27.78 2.35 -18.84
N LEU A 34 27.08 3.43 -19.24
CA LEU A 34 27.17 3.96 -20.61
C LEU A 34 28.59 4.40 -21.00
N PRO A 35 29.37 5.09 -20.16
CA PRO A 35 30.74 5.49 -20.52
C PRO A 35 31.65 4.28 -20.72
N GLY A 36 31.51 3.25 -19.89
CA GLY A 36 32.28 2.02 -19.99
C GLY A 36 31.97 1.25 -21.28
N LEU A 37 30.68 1.10 -21.60
CA LEU A 37 30.25 0.46 -22.84
C LEU A 37 30.69 1.24 -24.09
N ALA A 38 30.63 2.58 -24.07
CA ALA A 38 31.07 3.42 -25.18
C ALA A 38 32.58 3.28 -25.46
N VAL A 39 33.42 3.30 -24.42
CA VAL A 39 34.88 3.13 -24.54
C VAL A 39 35.25 1.73 -25.05
N MET A 40 34.49 0.70 -24.65
CA MET A 40 34.71 -0.67 -25.14
C MET A 40 34.22 -0.89 -26.57
N ALA A 41 33.14 -0.21 -26.97
CA ALA A 41 32.62 -0.27 -28.35
C ALA A 41 33.61 0.34 -29.36
N LEU A 42 34.32 1.42 -28.99
CA LEU A 42 35.35 2.05 -29.82
C LEU A 42 36.61 1.17 -29.99
N ASN A 43 36.88 0.27 -29.04
CA ASN A 43 38.03 -0.64 -29.05
C ASN A 43 37.61 -2.11 -29.24
N TRP A 44 36.60 -2.35 -30.10
CA TRP A 44 35.91 -3.63 -30.27
C TRP A 44 36.87 -4.81 -30.44
N GLN A 45 37.97 -4.63 -31.19
CA GLN A 45 38.85 -5.70 -31.68
C GLN A 45 39.73 -6.41 -30.63
N GLN A 46 39.83 -5.92 -29.39
CA GLN A 46 40.69 -6.54 -28.34
C GLN A 46 39.93 -7.08 -27.12
N LYS A 47 38.63 -6.79 -26.93
CA LYS A 47 37.94 -7.04 -25.64
C LYS A 47 36.48 -7.52 -25.73
N HIS A 48 36.14 -8.35 -26.72
CA HIS A 48 34.78 -8.86 -26.91
C HIS A 48 34.18 -9.57 -25.66
N ALA A 49 34.94 -10.45 -25.00
CA ALA A 49 34.45 -11.23 -23.87
C ALA A 49 33.99 -10.34 -22.68
N MET A 50 34.69 -9.24 -22.44
CA MET A 50 34.38 -8.33 -21.35
C MET A 50 33.16 -7.44 -21.69
N LEU A 51 32.95 -7.11 -22.97
CA LEU A 51 31.77 -6.39 -23.41
C LEU A 51 30.49 -7.23 -23.23
N PHE A 52 30.52 -8.50 -23.69
CA PHE A 52 29.38 -9.40 -23.53
C PHE A 52 28.99 -9.59 -22.06
N THR A 53 29.95 -9.86 -21.18
CA THR A 53 29.69 -10.05 -19.74
C THR A 53 29.09 -8.80 -19.10
N LEU A 54 29.57 -7.59 -19.45
CA LEU A 54 29.01 -6.34 -18.92
C LEU A 54 27.59 -6.08 -19.41
N THR A 55 27.29 -6.37 -20.67
CA THR A 55 25.94 -6.24 -21.25
C THR A 55 24.96 -7.22 -20.60
N PHE A 56 25.34 -8.49 -20.45
CA PHE A 56 24.52 -9.48 -19.75
C PHE A 56 24.27 -9.08 -18.29
N TYR A 57 25.30 -8.56 -17.61
CA TYR A 57 25.16 -8.11 -16.23
C TYR A 57 24.24 -6.88 -16.10
N LEU A 58 24.31 -5.94 -17.04
CA LEU A 58 23.38 -4.81 -17.09
C LEU A 58 21.92 -5.27 -17.25
N GLY A 59 21.68 -6.24 -18.14
CA GLY A 59 20.37 -6.86 -18.30
C GLY A 59 19.87 -7.53 -17.02
N TYR A 60 20.74 -8.26 -16.32
CA TYR A 60 20.45 -8.84 -15.01
C TYR A 60 20.05 -7.78 -13.98
N LEU A 61 20.80 -6.67 -13.88
CA LEU A 61 20.49 -5.59 -12.92
C LEU A 61 19.14 -4.92 -13.24
N ILE A 62 18.78 -4.75 -14.51
CA ILE A 62 17.48 -4.20 -14.90
C ILE A 62 16.34 -5.13 -14.48
N LEU A 63 16.49 -6.44 -14.68
CA LEU A 63 15.49 -7.44 -14.24
C LEU A 63 15.33 -7.43 -12.71
N VAL A 64 16.44 -7.42 -11.97
CA VAL A 64 16.44 -7.36 -10.50
C VAL A 64 15.78 -6.07 -10.01
N LEU A 65 16.11 -4.92 -10.59
CA LEU A 65 15.47 -3.64 -10.24
C LEU A 65 13.97 -3.67 -10.49
N GLY A 66 13.56 -4.28 -11.61
CA GLY A 66 12.16 -4.50 -11.96
C GLY A 66 11.42 -5.34 -10.92
N ARG A 67 12.00 -6.48 -10.55
CA ARG A 67 11.48 -7.41 -9.54
C ARG A 67 11.38 -6.77 -8.15
N ASN A 68 12.47 -6.16 -7.67
CA ASN A 68 12.53 -5.51 -6.35
C ASN A 68 11.45 -4.43 -6.21
N HIS A 69 11.23 -3.62 -7.26
CA HIS A 69 10.22 -2.58 -7.19
C HIS A 69 8.78 -3.13 -7.21
N ARG A 70 8.53 -4.25 -7.90
CA ARG A 70 7.21 -4.91 -7.87
C ARG A 70 6.91 -5.43 -6.47
N GLU A 71 7.88 -6.11 -5.86
CA GLU A 71 7.76 -6.62 -4.49
C GLU A 71 7.54 -5.47 -3.49
N TYR A 72 8.36 -4.42 -3.58
CA TYR A 72 8.21 -3.24 -2.72
C TYR A 72 6.83 -2.58 -2.82
N ARG A 73 6.30 -2.41 -4.04
CA ARG A 73 4.96 -1.84 -4.25
C ARG A 73 3.86 -2.74 -3.69
N ALA A 74 3.98 -4.06 -3.84
CA ALA A 74 3.01 -5.01 -3.32
C ALA A 74 2.96 -5.01 -1.79
N THR A 75 4.12 -4.97 -1.13
CA THR A 75 4.19 -4.87 0.34
C THR A 75 3.57 -3.58 0.85
N LEU A 76 3.89 -2.44 0.23
CA LEU A 76 3.29 -1.16 0.58
C LEU A 76 1.78 -1.14 0.43
N ASP A 77 1.26 -1.70 -0.66
CA ASP A 77 -0.18 -1.73 -0.93
C ASP A 77 -0.92 -2.55 0.12
N LEU A 78 -0.35 -3.69 0.53
CA LEU A 78 -0.88 -4.51 1.61
C LEU A 78 -0.89 -3.75 2.95
N GLU A 79 0.19 -3.07 3.29
CA GLU A 79 0.31 -2.29 4.52
C GLU A 79 -0.71 -1.13 4.56
N LEU A 80 -0.86 -0.41 3.45
CA LEU A 80 -1.86 0.66 3.31
C LEU A 80 -3.28 0.13 3.47
N LYS A 81 -3.58 -1.02 2.85
CA LYS A 81 -4.90 -1.65 2.94
C LYS A 81 -5.21 -2.10 4.37
N LEU A 82 -4.25 -2.69 5.08
CA LEU A 82 -4.41 -3.06 6.48
C LEU A 82 -4.68 -1.84 7.35
N LYS A 83 -3.93 -0.75 7.15
CA LYS A 83 -4.13 0.51 7.88
C LYS A 83 -5.51 1.12 7.62
N LEU A 84 -6.00 1.07 6.39
CA LEU A 84 -7.36 1.53 6.05
C LEU A 84 -8.43 0.69 6.75
N LEU A 85 -8.27 -0.64 6.79
CA LEU A 85 -9.19 -1.53 7.50
C LEU A 85 -9.18 -1.27 9.01
N GLU A 86 -8.01 -1.00 9.59
CA GLU A 86 -7.88 -0.64 11.00
C GLU A 86 -8.55 0.70 11.31
N GLN A 87 -8.36 1.71 10.46
CA GLN A 87 -9.05 3.00 10.62
C GLN A 87 -10.56 2.84 10.47
N GLN A 88 -11.02 2.03 9.52
CA GLN A 88 -12.43 1.75 9.35
C GLN A 88 -13.00 1.04 10.59
N SER A 89 -12.32 0.03 11.14
CA SER A 89 -12.78 -0.64 12.36
C SER A 89 -12.80 0.30 13.56
N GLN A 90 -11.83 1.21 13.69
CA GLN A 90 -11.83 2.25 14.72
C GLN A 90 -12.95 3.28 14.56
N LEU A 91 -13.46 3.49 13.34
CA LEU A 91 -14.64 4.33 13.09
C LEU A 91 -15.96 3.55 13.27
N ASP A 92 -15.96 2.25 13.01
CA ASP A 92 -17.12 1.37 13.20
C ASP A 92 -17.33 1.01 14.70
N LEU A 93 -16.25 0.91 15.48
CA LEU A 93 -16.26 0.65 16.93
C LEU A 93 -17.08 1.67 17.75
N PRO A 94 -16.98 3.00 17.51
CA PRO A 94 -17.82 3.99 18.19
C PRO A 94 -19.26 4.08 17.64
N SER A 95 -19.70 3.22 16.71
CA SER A 95 -20.95 3.44 15.96
C SER A 95 -22.07 2.41 16.22
N ARG A 96 -22.06 1.73 17.38
CA ARG A 96 -23.19 0.87 17.78
C ARG A 96 -23.87 1.33 19.06
N THR A 97 -23.11 1.67 20.10
CA THR A 97 -23.65 2.17 21.37
C THR A 97 -23.25 3.63 21.60
N ASP A 98 -24.18 4.41 22.12
CA ASP A 98 -23.92 5.77 22.60
C ASP A 98 -23.16 5.69 23.93
N SER A 99 -22.02 6.35 24.05
CA SER A 99 -21.15 6.21 25.23
C SER A 99 -21.75 6.82 26.49
N LEU A 100 -22.68 7.77 26.36
CA LEU A 100 -23.34 8.46 27.47
C LEU A 100 -24.49 7.61 28.05
N THR A 101 -25.24 6.92 27.19
CA THR A 101 -26.45 6.16 27.59
C THR A 101 -26.28 4.64 27.49
N GLN A 102 -25.21 4.15 26.85
CA GLN A 102 -24.97 2.75 26.48
C GLN A 102 -26.07 2.13 25.58
N LEU A 103 -27.01 2.94 25.08
CA LEU A 103 -28.08 2.52 24.18
C LEU A 103 -27.61 2.44 22.74
N GLY A 104 -28.28 1.61 21.93
CA GLY A 104 -28.02 1.52 20.49
C GLY A 104 -28.20 2.88 19.82
N LYS A 105 -27.24 3.34 19.03
CA LYS A 105 -27.34 4.61 18.30
C LYS A 105 -28.51 4.60 17.32
N ARG A 106 -29.03 5.78 16.97
CA ARG A 106 -30.10 5.97 15.95
C ARG A 106 -29.85 5.18 14.65
N TYR A 107 -28.58 5.05 14.25
CA TYR A 107 -28.17 4.24 13.11
C TYR A 107 -28.56 2.75 13.25
N GLN A 108 -28.33 2.14 14.41
CA GLN A 108 -28.69 0.75 14.67
C GLN A 108 -30.22 0.55 14.66
N PHE A 109 -30.97 1.49 15.25
CA PHE A 109 -32.44 1.47 15.19
C PHE A 109 -32.94 1.52 13.74
N ASN A 110 -32.44 2.45 12.93
CA ASN A 110 -32.83 2.59 11.52
C ASN A 110 -32.50 1.35 10.68
N ASN A 111 -31.42 0.64 11.01
CA ASN A 111 -31.06 -0.61 10.32
C ASN A 111 -31.92 -1.80 10.77
N LEU A 112 -32.28 -1.87 12.05
CA LEU A 112 -33.03 -3.01 12.59
C LEU A 112 -34.54 -2.91 12.33
N LEU A 113 -35.13 -1.71 12.40
CA LEU A 113 -36.58 -1.53 12.30
C LEU A 113 -37.19 -2.12 11.00
N PRO A 114 -36.63 -1.88 9.79
CA PRO A 114 -37.18 -2.48 8.57
C PRO A 114 -37.15 -4.02 8.59
N SER A 115 -36.09 -4.61 9.16
CA SER A 115 -35.97 -6.05 9.29
C SER A 115 -37.02 -6.64 10.24
N GLN A 116 -37.30 -5.95 11.35
CA GLN A 116 -38.29 -6.39 12.33
C GLN A 116 -39.73 -6.21 11.82
N VAL A 117 -40.01 -5.13 11.09
CA VAL A 117 -41.30 -4.95 10.39
C VAL A 117 -41.53 -6.08 9.38
N ALA A 118 -40.52 -6.41 8.57
CA ALA A 118 -40.62 -7.50 7.60
C ALA A 118 -40.83 -8.87 8.27
N ASN A 119 -40.19 -9.12 9.42
CA ASN A 119 -40.40 -10.32 10.21
C ASN A 119 -41.84 -10.40 10.75
N ALA A 120 -42.32 -9.34 11.37
CA ALA A 120 -43.67 -9.26 11.93
C ALA A 120 -44.75 -9.52 10.86
N VAL A 121 -44.60 -8.92 9.67
CA VAL A 121 -45.50 -9.16 8.52
C VAL A 121 -45.46 -10.64 8.08
N ARG A 122 -44.27 -11.26 8.02
CA ARG A 122 -44.14 -12.66 7.60
C ARG A 122 -44.70 -13.64 8.62
N GLN A 123 -44.56 -13.36 9.91
CA GLN A 123 -44.98 -14.25 10.99
C GLN A 123 -46.42 -14.00 11.43
N GLY A 124 -47.03 -12.89 11.00
CA GLY A 124 -48.36 -12.48 11.45
C GLY A 124 -48.38 -12.03 12.91
N GLU A 125 -47.22 -11.67 13.46
CA GLU A 125 -47.09 -11.25 14.86
C GLU A 125 -47.21 -9.72 14.99
N PRO A 126 -47.87 -9.21 16.05
CA PRO A 126 -47.97 -7.77 16.29
C PRO A 126 -46.61 -7.18 16.72
N LEU A 127 -46.22 -6.06 16.11
CA LEU A 127 -45.02 -5.29 16.45
C LEU A 127 -45.40 -3.95 17.09
N SER A 128 -44.78 -3.61 18.22
CA SER A 128 -45.00 -2.36 18.95
C SER A 128 -43.71 -1.53 19.03
N LEU A 129 -43.83 -0.20 18.94
CA LEU A 129 -42.74 0.77 19.09
C LEU A 129 -43.07 1.75 20.21
N VAL A 130 -42.13 1.93 21.15
CA VAL A 130 -42.24 2.92 22.23
C VAL A 130 -41.18 4.01 22.01
N LEU A 131 -41.61 5.27 21.99
CA LEU A 131 -40.74 6.44 21.92
C LEU A 131 -40.90 7.23 23.22
N MET A 132 -39.79 7.53 23.89
CA MET A 132 -39.77 8.31 25.14
C MET A 132 -38.82 9.49 24.98
N ASP A 133 -39.21 10.63 25.54
CA ASP A 133 -38.41 11.86 25.59
C ASP A 133 -38.34 12.38 27.03
N ILE A 134 -37.29 13.14 27.37
CA ILE A 134 -37.11 13.71 28.71
C ILE A 134 -37.63 15.14 28.70
N ASP A 135 -38.72 15.38 29.42
CA ASP A 135 -39.30 16.71 29.58
C ASP A 135 -38.34 17.67 30.30
N PHE A 136 -38.32 18.92 29.86
CA PHE A 136 -37.54 20.01 30.47
C PHE A 136 -36.03 19.74 30.60
N PHE A 137 -35.43 18.89 29.76
CA PHE A 137 -34.01 18.53 29.81
C PHE A 137 -33.07 19.75 29.89
N LYS A 138 -33.45 20.86 29.25
CA LYS A 138 -32.71 22.13 29.31
C LYS A 138 -32.54 22.68 30.74
N LYS A 139 -33.58 22.63 31.59
CA LYS A 139 -33.53 23.14 32.98
C LYS A 139 -32.65 22.30 33.92
N VAL A 140 -32.33 21.07 33.52
CA VAL A 140 -31.44 20.17 34.29
C VAL A 140 -29.98 20.40 33.92
N ASN A 141 -29.72 20.84 32.67
CA ASN A 141 -28.37 21.13 32.17
C ASN A 141 -27.93 22.59 32.40
N ASP A 142 -28.88 23.52 32.49
CA ASP A 142 -28.64 24.93 32.85
C ASP A 142 -28.31 25.07 34.36
#